data_AF-A0A412RR62-F1
#
_entry.id   AF-A0A412RR62-F1
#
_cell.length_a   1.000
_cell.length_b   1.000
_cell.length_c   1.000
_cell.angle_alpha   90.00
_cell.angle_beta   90.00
_cell.angle_gamma   90.00
#
_symmetry.space_group_name_H-M   'P 1'
#
loop_
_entity.id
_entity.type
_entity.pdbx_description
1 polymer ?
#
loop_
_entity_poly.entity_id
_entity_poly.type
_entity_poly.pdbx_seq_one_letter_code
_entity_poly.pdbx_strand_id
1 'polypeptide(L)'
;MANDRYIVEQEFEHAGYKCVVTFNVMGHRCGYVGIPKNHPLYGKEYSDYLEIKKADVGDRKISGIFSLLGACLDKDERIRIEAYFQCHGGITFSDGGENSNYPIESDLWWFGFDCGHAGDKADLNYAIEKFPKQAEQLKMQKRINDMYPIEGDIIRTEEYVADECKKLAEQLKEFE
;
A
#
# COMPACT_ATOMS: atom_id res chain seq x y z
N MET A 1 -13.23 -14.78 14.55
CA MET A 1 -12.82 -13.85 15.62
C MET A 1 -12.59 -12.51 14.96
N ALA A 2 -13.09 -11.40 15.50
CA ALA A 2 -12.82 -10.08 14.92
C ALA A 2 -11.31 -9.84 14.91
N ASN A 3 -10.78 -9.36 13.79
CA ASN A 3 -9.37 -9.07 13.65
C ASN A 3 -9.04 -7.84 14.51
N ASP A 4 -8.17 -8.00 15.51
CA ASP A 4 -7.81 -6.93 16.43
C ASP A 4 -6.69 -6.01 15.89
N ARG A 5 -6.19 -6.26 14.66
CA ARG A 5 -5.06 -5.51 14.06
C ARG A 5 -5.48 -4.50 13.02
N TYR A 6 -6.56 -4.76 12.29
CA TYR A 6 -7.08 -3.85 11.27
C TYR A 6 -8.56 -4.09 11.02
N ILE A 7 -9.22 -3.10 10.41
CA ILE A 7 -10.57 -3.20 9.85
C ILE A 7 -10.51 -2.90 8.34
N VAL A 8 -11.43 -3.47 7.58
CA VAL A 8 -11.67 -3.07 6.19
C VAL A 8 -12.63 -1.90 6.21
N GLU A 9 -12.22 -0.75 5.69
CA GLU A 9 -13.06 0.44 5.60
C GLU A 9 -13.83 0.49 4.28
N GLN A 10 -13.17 0.07 3.19
CA GLN A 10 -13.75 0.13 1.85
C GLN A 10 -13.31 -1.05 0.99
N GLU A 11 -14.26 -1.62 0.26
CA GLU A 11 -14.02 -2.53 -0.86
C GLU A 11 -14.68 -1.95 -2.12
N PHE A 12 -13.97 -1.94 -3.23
CA PHE A 12 -14.51 -1.46 -4.50
C PHE A 12 -13.78 -2.12 -5.68
N GLU A 13 -14.25 -1.85 -6.90
CA GLU A 13 -13.58 -2.28 -8.13
C GLU A 13 -13.18 -1.06 -8.95
N HIS A 14 -12.01 -1.13 -9.58
CA HIS A 14 -11.52 -0.12 -10.52
C HIS A 14 -10.61 -0.78 -11.56
N ALA A 15 -10.66 -0.33 -12.82
CA ALA A 15 -9.90 -0.90 -13.94
C ALA A 15 -10.04 -2.45 -14.12
N GLY A 16 -11.12 -3.04 -13.60
CA GLY A 16 -11.35 -4.49 -13.61
C GLY A 16 -10.68 -5.26 -12.46
N TYR A 17 -10.09 -4.57 -11.49
CA TYR A 17 -9.46 -5.16 -10.30
C TYR A 17 -10.17 -4.76 -9.01
N LYS A 18 -10.12 -5.68 -8.05
CA LYS A 18 -10.61 -5.45 -6.68
C LYS A 18 -9.62 -4.55 -5.94
N CYS A 19 -10.13 -3.52 -5.29
CA CYS A 19 -9.38 -2.59 -4.46
C CYS A 19 -9.91 -2.63 -3.03
N VAL A 20 -9.01 -2.55 -2.05
CA VAL A 20 -9.35 -2.57 -0.62
C VAL A 20 -8.60 -1.46 0.10
N VAL A 21 -9.33 -0.73 0.96
CA VAL A 21 -8.77 0.20 1.94
C VAL A 21 -8.94 -0.42 3.32
N THR A 22 -7.84 -0.58 4.04
CA THR A 22 -7.86 -1.01 5.44
C THR A 22 -7.42 0.12 6.36
N PHE A 23 -7.84 0.05 7.62
CA PHE A 23 -7.35 0.91 8.70
C PHE A 23 -6.79 0.04 9.81
N ASN A 24 -5.52 0.25 10.17
CA ASN A 24 -4.82 -0.57 11.14
C ASN A 24 -4.80 0.05 12.54
N VAL A 25 -4.48 -0.77 13.53
CA VAL A 25 -4.42 -0.38 14.95
C VAL A 25 -3.38 0.71 15.24
N MET A 26 -2.39 0.91 14.38
CA MET A 26 -1.41 1.99 14.49
C MET A 26 -1.97 3.35 14.05
N GLY A 27 -3.21 3.39 13.55
CA GLY A 27 -3.88 4.62 13.14
C GLY A 27 -3.60 5.02 11.69
N HIS A 28 -3.14 4.09 10.86
CA HIS A 28 -2.85 4.36 9.45
C HIS A 28 -3.77 3.56 8.53
N ARG A 29 -4.11 4.17 7.40
CA ARG A 29 -4.79 3.49 6.30
C ARG A 29 -3.78 2.85 5.36
N CYS A 30 -4.17 1.75 4.74
CA CYS A 30 -3.36 1.05 3.75
C CYS A 30 -4.23 0.67 2.55
N GLY A 31 -3.63 0.65 1.37
CA GLY A 31 -4.31 0.36 0.10
C GLY A 31 -3.81 -0.93 -0.54
N TYR A 32 -4.72 -1.68 -1.15
CA TYR A 32 -4.41 -2.95 -1.81
C TYR A 32 -5.19 -3.10 -3.11
N VAL A 33 -4.52 -3.60 -4.15
CA VAL A 33 -5.10 -3.93 -5.46
C VAL A 33 -4.84 -5.40 -5.76
N GLY A 34 -5.92 -6.16 -5.96
CA GLY A 34 -5.90 -7.60 -6.17
C GLY A 34 -5.98 -7.95 -7.64
N ILE A 35 -4.96 -8.63 -8.15
CA ILE A 35 -4.88 -9.13 -9.52
C ILE A 35 -5.25 -10.63 -9.58
N PRO A 36 -5.91 -11.08 -10.66
CA PRO A 36 -6.32 -12.47 -10.83
C PRO A 36 -5.17 -13.38 -11.30
N LYS A 37 -5.36 -14.70 -11.21
CA LYS A 37 -4.36 -15.74 -11.58
C LYS A 37 -3.81 -15.64 -13.00
N ASN A 38 -4.58 -15.05 -13.93
CA ASN A 38 -4.18 -14.88 -15.32
C ASN A 38 -3.32 -13.62 -15.56
N HIS A 39 -3.12 -12.76 -14.55
CA HIS A 39 -2.29 -11.57 -14.66
C HIS A 39 -0.79 -11.95 -14.68
N PRO A 40 0.06 -11.34 -15.53
CA PRO A 40 1.48 -11.70 -15.65
C PRO A 40 2.29 -11.61 -14.34
N LEU A 41 1.89 -10.71 -13.45
CA LEU A 41 2.53 -10.48 -12.15
C LEU A 41 1.95 -11.30 -11.00
N TYR A 42 1.01 -12.22 -11.26
CA TYR A 42 0.45 -13.04 -10.20
C TYR A 42 1.55 -13.91 -9.55
N GLY A 43 1.64 -13.87 -8.22
CA GLY A 43 2.65 -14.61 -7.46
C GLY A 43 4.05 -13.99 -7.47
N LYS A 44 4.20 -12.75 -7.96
CA LYS A 44 5.47 -12.01 -7.92
C LYS A 44 5.56 -11.14 -6.67
N GLU A 45 6.73 -11.16 -6.04
CA GLU A 45 7.01 -10.28 -4.90
C GLU A 45 7.19 -8.84 -5.38
N TYR A 46 6.82 -7.83 -4.59
CA TYR A 46 6.98 -6.42 -4.95
C TYR A 46 8.46 -6.05 -5.16
N SER A 47 9.36 -6.80 -4.54
CA SER A 47 10.80 -6.65 -4.67
C SER A 47 11.40 -7.40 -5.88
N ASP A 48 10.61 -8.22 -6.59
CA ASP A 48 11.04 -8.94 -7.79
C ASP A 48 11.31 -7.98 -8.95
N TYR A 49 12.12 -8.48 -9.90
CA TYR A 49 12.42 -7.78 -11.14
C TYR A 49 11.36 -8.05 -12.20
N LEU A 50 11.03 -7.00 -12.96
CA LEU A 50 10.29 -7.10 -14.19
C LEU A 50 11.20 -7.58 -15.33
N GLU A 51 10.62 -8.33 -16.27
CA GLU A 51 11.29 -8.78 -17.50
C GLU A 51 11.23 -7.72 -18.63
N ILE A 52 11.24 -6.44 -18.26
CA ILE A 52 11.28 -5.30 -19.21
C ILE A 52 12.69 -4.71 -19.24
N LYS A 53 13.15 -4.26 -20.42
CA LYS A 53 14.45 -3.58 -20.51
C LYS A 53 14.25 -2.09 -20.24
N LYS A 54 15.29 -1.44 -19.70
CA LYS A 54 15.30 0.01 -19.46
C LYS A 54 14.96 0.84 -20.71
N ALA A 55 15.32 0.36 -21.90
CA ALA A 55 14.97 0.98 -23.18
C ALA A 55 13.45 1.04 -23.44
N ASP A 56 12.67 0.14 -22.84
CA ASP A 56 11.23 0.03 -23.03
C ASP A 56 10.43 0.95 -22.07
N VAL A 57 11.10 1.53 -21.06
CA VAL A 57 10.45 2.37 -20.03
C VAL A 57 10.46 3.87 -20.41
N GLY A 58 11.28 4.27 -21.38
CA GLY A 58 11.33 5.66 -21.87
C GLY A 58 11.58 6.67 -20.76
N ASP A 59 10.86 7.80 -20.80
CA ASP A 59 10.95 8.89 -19.82
C ASP A 59 9.99 8.73 -18.62
N ARG A 60 9.54 7.50 -18.31
CA ARG A 60 8.57 7.26 -17.23
C ARG A 60 9.13 7.77 -15.91
N LYS A 61 8.37 8.65 -15.24
CA LYS A 61 8.77 9.26 -13.97
C LYS A 61 8.79 8.20 -12.87
N ILE A 62 9.97 7.90 -12.34
CA ILE A 62 10.16 7.06 -11.16
C ILE A 62 9.77 7.91 -9.93
N SER A 63 8.85 7.44 -9.08
CA SER A 63 8.58 8.05 -7.78
C SER A 63 9.16 7.20 -6.64
N GLY A 64 9.33 7.81 -5.47
CA GLY A 64 9.96 7.19 -4.32
C GLY A 64 11.48 7.41 -4.29
N ILE A 65 11.99 7.87 -3.14
CA ILE A 65 13.43 8.10 -2.94
C ILE A 65 14.22 6.78 -2.90
N PHE A 66 13.57 5.68 -2.50
CA PHE A 66 14.14 4.33 -2.48
C PHE A 66 14.12 3.66 -3.86
N SER A 67 13.07 3.86 -4.65
CA SER A 67 12.92 3.30 -5.99
C SER A 67 13.96 3.84 -6.98
N LEU A 68 14.29 5.12 -6.89
CA LEU A 68 15.38 5.72 -7.68
C LEU A 68 16.74 5.17 -7.24
N LEU A 69 16.97 4.98 -5.93
CA LEU A 69 18.22 4.43 -5.41
C LEU A 69 18.42 2.97 -5.86
N GLY A 70 17.37 2.14 -5.81
CA GLY A 70 17.40 0.74 -6.27
C GLY A 70 17.63 0.61 -7.78
N ALA A 71 16.89 1.37 -8.59
CA ALA A 71 17.07 1.39 -10.05
C ALA A 71 18.44 1.94 -10.48
N CYS A 72 19.08 2.80 -9.67
CA CYS A 72 20.42 3.32 -9.93
C CYS A 72 21.56 2.40 -9.45
N LEU A 73 21.29 1.37 -8.65
CA LEU A 73 22.32 0.51 -8.05
C LEU A 73 22.46 -0.86 -8.72
N ASP A 74 21.48 -1.31 -9.50
CA ASP A 74 21.57 -2.59 -10.20
C ASP A 74 22.38 -2.46 -11.51
N LYS A 75 23.57 -3.07 -11.52
CA LYS A 75 24.53 -3.09 -12.65
C LYS A 75 23.96 -3.67 -13.96
N ASP A 76 22.77 -4.26 -13.91
CA ASP A 76 22.15 -5.07 -14.96
C ASP A 76 20.89 -4.41 -15.55
N GLU A 77 20.63 -3.13 -15.23
CA GLU A 77 19.53 -2.30 -15.78
C GLU A 77 18.09 -2.86 -15.59
N ARG A 78 17.92 -3.91 -14.79
CA ARG A 78 16.62 -4.49 -14.44
C ARG A 78 15.84 -3.56 -13.51
N ILE A 79 14.52 -3.53 -13.68
CA ILE A 79 13.62 -2.66 -12.92
C ILE A 79 12.79 -3.53 -11.96
N ARG A 80 12.72 -3.14 -10.69
CA ARG A 80 11.90 -3.82 -9.69
C ARG A 80 10.43 -3.39 -9.79
N ILE A 81 9.52 -4.28 -9.43
CA ILE A 81 8.06 -4.01 -9.41
C ILE A 81 7.76 -2.75 -8.56
N GLU A 82 8.28 -2.69 -7.33
CA GLU A 82 8.13 -1.52 -6.42
C GLU A 82 8.67 -0.21 -7.00
N ALA A 83 9.61 -0.27 -7.94
CA ALA A 83 10.18 0.90 -8.58
C ALA A 83 9.42 1.32 -9.85
N TYR A 84 8.75 0.38 -10.51
CA TYR A 84 8.00 0.63 -11.73
C TYR A 84 6.61 1.23 -11.46
N PHE A 85 5.88 0.63 -10.53
CA PHE A 85 4.50 1.04 -10.21
C PHE A 85 4.50 2.15 -9.16
N GLN A 86 3.66 3.17 -9.39
CA GLN A 86 3.65 4.40 -8.62
C GLN A 86 2.38 4.51 -7.78
N CYS A 87 2.56 4.62 -6.47
CA CYS A 87 1.51 4.92 -5.49
C CYS A 87 2.15 5.62 -4.28
N HIS A 88 1.34 5.99 -3.31
CA HIS A 88 1.79 6.60 -2.07
C HIS A 88 2.90 5.77 -1.40
N GLY A 89 4.10 6.36 -1.26
CA GLY A 89 5.25 5.70 -0.64
C GLY A 89 5.90 4.58 -1.46
N GLY A 90 5.27 4.14 -2.55
CA GLY A 90 5.66 2.96 -3.33
C GLY A 90 4.93 1.70 -2.85
N ILE A 91 5.05 0.62 -3.64
CA ILE A 91 4.49 -0.68 -3.22
C ILE A 91 5.37 -1.23 -2.09
N THR A 92 4.74 -1.54 -0.95
CA THR A 92 5.39 -2.12 0.24
C THR A 92 4.87 -3.50 0.61
N PHE A 93 3.95 -4.05 -0.20
CA PHE A 93 3.31 -5.33 0.04
C PHE A 93 3.02 -6.10 -1.24
N SER A 94 3.25 -7.41 -1.19
CA SER A 94 2.84 -8.40 -2.18
C SER A 94 2.62 -9.72 -1.45
N ASP A 95 1.40 -10.24 -1.51
CA ASP A 95 1.10 -11.59 -1.02
C ASP A 95 -0.31 -11.98 -1.49
N GLY A 96 -0.70 -13.21 -1.22
CA GLY A 96 -2.06 -13.68 -1.34
C GLY A 96 -2.14 -15.00 -2.08
N GLY A 97 -3.03 -15.06 -3.06
CA GLY A 97 -3.34 -16.27 -3.79
C GLY A 97 -4.27 -17.22 -3.03
N GLU A 98 -4.20 -18.51 -3.33
CA GLU A 98 -5.23 -19.48 -2.93
C GLU A 98 -5.49 -19.49 -1.41
N ASN A 99 -6.74 -19.26 -1.03
CA ASN A 99 -7.19 -19.21 0.37
C ASN A 99 -6.49 -18.13 1.21
N SER A 100 -6.02 -17.04 0.59
CA SER A 100 -5.52 -15.88 1.34
C SER A 100 -6.67 -15.23 2.10
N ASN A 101 -6.37 -14.76 3.32
CA ASN A 101 -7.32 -14.04 4.18
C ASN A 101 -6.94 -12.56 4.36
N TYR A 102 -5.92 -12.09 3.65
CA TYR A 102 -5.45 -10.70 3.72
C TYR A 102 -5.35 -10.09 2.31
N PRO A 103 -5.79 -8.83 2.13
CA PRO A 103 -6.50 -7.97 3.09
C PRO A 103 -7.97 -8.39 3.30
N ILE A 104 -8.51 -9.25 2.44
CA ILE A 104 -9.81 -9.92 2.53
C ILE A 104 -9.66 -11.36 2.06
N GLU A 105 -10.63 -12.22 2.39
CA GLU A 105 -10.69 -13.60 1.90
C GLU A 105 -10.86 -13.62 0.37
N SER A 106 -9.86 -14.13 -0.35
CA SER A 106 -9.86 -14.21 -1.82
C SER A 106 -8.73 -15.09 -2.33
N ASP A 107 -8.81 -15.48 -3.61
CA ASP A 107 -7.72 -16.13 -4.35
C ASP A 107 -6.88 -15.14 -5.18
N LEU A 108 -6.98 -13.83 -4.87
CA LEU A 108 -6.27 -12.78 -5.60
C LEU A 108 -4.83 -12.63 -5.09
N TRP A 109 -3.91 -12.26 -5.97
CA TRP A 109 -2.59 -11.79 -5.56
C TRP A 109 -2.64 -10.27 -5.38
N TRP A 110 -2.23 -9.78 -4.22
CA TRP A 110 -2.42 -8.38 -3.83
C TRP A 110 -1.11 -7.64 -3.90
N PHE A 111 -1.08 -6.50 -4.59
CA PHE A 111 -0.06 -5.47 -4.39
C PHE A 111 -0.62 -4.36 -3.51
N GLY A 112 0.17 -3.87 -2.55
CA GLY A 112 -0.30 -2.86 -1.62
C GLY A 112 0.78 -1.90 -1.14
N PHE A 113 0.31 -0.85 -0.47
CA PHE A 113 1.11 0.22 0.11
C PHE A 113 0.52 0.64 1.46
N ASP A 114 1.36 1.13 2.37
CA ASP A 114 0.94 1.67 3.66
C ASP A 114 1.06 3.20 3.70
N CYS A 115 0.25 3.84 4.53
CA CYS A 115 0.36 5.29 4.78
C CYS A 115 1.01 5.55 6.15
N GLY A 116 2.12 4.88 6.44
CA GLY A 116 2.91 5.00 7.67
C GLY A 116 4.28 5.64 7.46
N HIS A 117 4.44 6.47 6.43
CA HIS A 117 5.71 7.10 6.07
C HIS A 117 5.95 8.42 6.81
N ALA A 118 7.16 8.96 6.70
CA ALA A 118 7.44 10.33 7.14
C ALA A 118 6.53 11.32 6.39
N GLY A 119 5.77 12.14 7.13
CA GLY A 119 4.72 13.00 6.56
C GLY A 119 3.30 12.46 6.76
N ASP A 120 3.13 11.21 7.18
CA ASP A 120 1.81 10.61 7.41
C ASP A 120 1.45 10.60 8.90
N LYS A 121 0.39 11.32 9.23
CA LYS A 121 -0.12 11.39 10.60
C LYS A 121 -1.05 10.22 10.88
N ALA A 122 -0.82 9.54 12.00
CA ALA A 122 -1.76 8.56 12.54
C ALA A 122 -3.08 9.22 13.00
N ASP A 123 -4.21 8.65 12.62
CA ASP A 123 -5.54 9.02 13.13
C ASP A 123 -5.84 8.30 14.45
N LEU A 124 -5.14 8.72 15.51
CA LEU A 124 -5.23 8.05 16.81
C LEU A 124 -6.60 8.20 17.48
N ASN A 125 -7.36 9.25 17.18
CA ASN A 125 -8.72 9.40 17.71
C ASN A 125 -9.61 8.30 17.15
N TYR A 126 -9.56 8.09 15.84
CA TYR A 126 -10.33 7.05 15.19
C TYR A 126 -9.81 5.64 15.57
N ALA A 127 -8.50 5.47 15.73
CA ALA A 127 -7.92 4.22 16.23
C ALA A 127 -8.43 3.84 17.63
N ILE A 128 -8.52 4.80 18.56
CA ILE A 128 -9.04 4.57 19.91
C ILE A 128 -10.51 4.10 19.85
N GLU A 129 -11.31 4.63 18.92
CA GLU A 129 -12.70 4.23 18.72
C GLU A 129 -12.80 2.79 18.18
N LYS A 130 -12.02 2.46 17.14
CA LYS A 130 -12.11 1.17 16.44
C LYS A 130 -11.42 0.01 17.14
N PHE A 131 -10.41 0.29 17.96
CA PHE A 131 -9.58 -0.72 18.61
C PHE A 131 -9.64 -0.58 20.15
N PRO A 132 -10.80 -0.86 20.78
CA PRO A 132 -11.00 -0.62 22.20
C PRO A 132 -10.08 -1.44 23.10
N LYS A 133 -9.61 -2.61 22.63
CA LYS A 133 -8.63 -3.45 23.36
C LYS A 133 -7.27 -2.75 23.49
N GLN A 134 -6.92 -1.89 22.55
CA GLN A 134 -5.64 -1.15 22.52
C GLN A 134 -5.80 0.31 22.95
N ALA A 135 -7.01 0.75 23.32
CA ALA A 135 -7.34 2.14 23.59
C ALA A 135 -6.40 2.81 24.61
N GLU A 136 -6.00 2.11 25.68
CA GLU A 136 -5.10 2.69 26.69
C GLU A 136 -3.70 2.98 26.13
N GLN A 137 -3.15 2.06 25.32
CA GLN A 137 -1.88 2.26 24.64
C GLN A 137 -1.98 3.42 23.63
N LEU A 138 -3.05 3.45 22.85
CA LEU A 138 -3.27 4.49 21.84
C LEU A 138 -3.47 5.88 22.46
N LYS A 139 -4.16 5.98 23.61
CA LYS A 139 -4.27 7.23 24.39
C LYS A 139 -2.92 7.69 24.93
N MET A 140 -2.03 6.77 25.31
CA MET A 140 -0.67 7.12 25.71
C MET A 140 0.13 7.67 24.53
N GLN A 141 0.10 6.98 23.39
CA GLN A 141 0.75 7.45 22.16
C GLN A 141 0.22 8.82 21.74
N LYS A 142 -1.11 9.01 21.79
CA LYS A 142 -1.73 10.30 21.48
C LYS A 142 -1.20 11.43 22.37
N ARG A 143 -1.10 11.20 23.69
CA ARG A 143 -0.55 12.19 24.63
C ARG A 143 0.89 12.57 24.31
N ILE A 144 1.71 11.60 23.88
CA ILE A 144 3.10 11.86 23.46
C ILE A 144 3.11 12.68 22.17
N ASN A 145 2.32 12.30 21.17
CA ASN A 145 2.24 13.01 19.90
C ASN A 145 1.70 14.45 20.07
N ASP A 146 0.75 14.66 20.99
CA ASP A 146 0.24 16.00 21.31
C ASP A 146 1.29 16.87 22.03
N MET A 147 2.19 16.25 22.81
CA MET A 147 3.28 16.95 23.52
C MET A 147 4.43 17.32 22.58
N TYR A 148 4.69 16.50 21.55
CA TYR A 148 5.75 16.69 20.57
C TYR A 148 5.17 16.64 19.15
N PRO A 149 4.40 17.65 18.73
CA PRO A 149 3.78 17.66 17.42
C PRO A 149 4.84 17.76 16.32
N ILE A 150 4.70 16.92 15.29
CA ILE A 150 5.46 17.06 14.04
C ILE A 150 4.62 17.93 13.11
N GLU A 151 5.15 19.10 12.77
CA GLU A 151 4.48 20.02 11.86
C GLU A 151 4.51 19.49 10.42
N GLY A 152 3.39 19.63 9.71
CA GLY A 152 3.26 19.23 8.30
C GLY A 152 2.74 17.81 8.06
N ASP A 153 2.72 16.94 9.08
CA ASP A 153 2.15 15.60 8.94
C ASP A 153 0.63 15.65 8.72
N ILE A 154 0.14 14.88 7.76
CA ILE A 154 -1.28 14.84 7.38
C ILE A 154 -1.85 13.43 7.49
N ILE A 155 -3.11 13.34 7.91
CA ILE A 155 -3.82 12.06 7.92
C ILE A 155 -4.18 11.71 6.48
N ARG A 156 -3.76 10.53 6.02
CA ARG A 156 -4.24 9.97 4.76
C ARG A 156 -5.67 9.47 4.96
N THR A 157 -6.60 10.11 4.27
CA THR A 157 -8.04 9.82 4.34
C THR A 157 -8.36 8.54 3.57
N GLU A 158 -9.53 7.96 3.84
CA GLU A 158 -10.06 6.83 3.07
C GLU A 158 -10.10 7.15 1.57
N GLU A 159 -10.64 8.32 1.21
CA GLU A 159 -10.70 8.82 -0.17
C GLU A 159 -9.32 8.91 -0.83
N TYR A 160 -8.32 9.46 -0.12
CA TYR A 160 -6.95 9.56 -0.64
C TYR A 160 -6.38 8.16 -0.93
N VAL A 161 -6.53 7.21 -0.01
CA VAL A 161 -6.01 5.85 -0.20
C VAL A 161 -6.77 5.12 -1.31
N ALA A 162 -8.08 5.31 -1.41
CA ALA A 162 -8.86 4.77 -2.52
C ALA A 162 -8.39 5.32 -3.87
N ASP A 163 -8.08 6.61 -3.97
CA ASP A 163 -7.57 7.21 -5.20
C ASP A 163 -6.16 6.71 -5.56
N GLU A 164 -5.30 6.46 -4.57
CA GLU A 164 -3.99 5.81 -4.80
C GLU A 164 -4.15 4.35 -5.26
N CYS A 165 -5.13 3.60 -4.73
CA CYS A 165 -5.48 2.27 -5.25
C CYS A 165 -5.95 2.34 -6.70
N LYS A 166 -6.79 3.32 -7.07
CA LYS A 166 -7.24 3.49 -8.48
C LYS A 166 -6.05 3.72 -9.42
N LYS A 167 -5.12 4.59 -9.05
CA LYS A 167 -3.89 4.85 -9.83
C LYS A 167 -3.04 3.59 -9.99
N LEU A 168 -2.89 2.80 -8.92
CA LEU A 168 -2.15 1.54 -8.97
C LEU A 168 -2.86 0.50 -9.86
N ALA A 169 -4.18 0.37 -9.74
CA ALA A 169 -4.99 -0.53 -10.54
C ALA A 169 -4.91 -0.21 -12.04
N GLU A 170 -4.94 1.07 -12.41
CA GLU A 170 -4.75 1.51 -13.80
C GLU A 170 -3.38 1.10 -14.34
N GLN A 171 -2.30 1.30 -13.58
CA GLN A 171 -0.96 0.92 -14.02
C GLN A 171 -0.78 -0.60 -14.13
N LEU A 172 -1.35 -1.37 -13.19
CA LEU A 172 -1.37 -2.84 -13.29
C LEU A 172 -2.16 -3.28 -14.53
N LYS A 173 -3.23 -2.57 -14.89
CA LYS A 173 -4.05 -2.90 -16.05
C LYS A 173 -3.33 -2.60 -17.36
N GLU A 174 -2.57 -1.52 -17.42
CA GLU A 174 -1.71 -1.19 -18.55
C GLU A 174 -0.57 -2.19 -18.75
N PHE A 175 -0.19 -2.94 -17.71
CA PHE A 175 0.90 -3.91 -17.76
C PHE A 175 0.46 -5.31 -18.23
N GLU A 176 -0.84 -5.62 -18.24
CA GLU A 176 -1.38 -6.87 -18.81
C GLU A 176 -1.08 -7.02 -20.32
#